data_AF-P00817-F1
#
_entry.id   AF-P00817-F1
#
_cell.length_a   1.000
_cell.length_b   1.000
_cell.length_c   1.000
_cell.angle_alpha   90.00
_cell.angle_beta   90.00
_cell.angle_gamma   90.00
#
_symmetry.space_group_name_H-M   'P 1'
#
loop_
_entity.id
_entity.type
_entity.pdbx_description
1 polymer ?
#
loop_
_entity_poly.entity_id
_entity_poly.type
_entity_poly.pdbx_seq_one_letter_code
_entity_poly.pdbx_strand_id
1 'polypeptide(L)'
;MTYTTRQIGAKNTLEYKVYIEKDGKPVSAFHDIPLYADKENNIFNMVVEIPRWTNAKLEITKEETLNPIIQDTKKGKLRFVRNCFPHHGYIHNYGAFPQTWEDPNVSHPETKAVGDNDPIDVLEIGETIAYTGQVKQVKALGIMALLDEGETDWKVIAIDINDPLAPKLNDIEDVEKYFPGLLRATNEWFRIYKIPDGKPENQFAFSGEAKNKKYALDIIKETHDSWKQLIAGKSSDSKGIDLTNVTLPDTPTYSKAASDAIPPASPKADAPIDKSIDKWFFISGSV
;
A
#
# COMPACT_ATOMS: atom_id res chain seq x y z
N MET A 1 17.25 13.67 -2.35
CA MET A 1 17.43 12.31 -2.92
C MET A 1 16.32 12.11 -3.92
N THR A 2 16.61 11.55 -5.09
CA THR A 2 15.60 11.41 -6.15
C THR A 2 15.33 9.93 -6.36
N TYR A 3 14.08 9.51 -6.11
CA TYR A 3 13.62 8.18 -6.47
C TYR A 3 13.11 8.19 -7.91
N THR A 4 13.46 7.16 -8.67
CA THR A 4 12.94 6.91 -10.03
C THR A 4 12.37 5.50 -10.10
N THR A 5 11.77 5.15 -11.24
CA THR A 5 11.17 3.84 -11.48
C THR A 5 11.88 3.13 -12.62
N ARG A 6 12.16 1.84 -12.44
CA ARG A 6 12.62 0.94 -13.50
C ARG A 6 11.52 -0.05 -13.85
N GLN A 7 10.92 0.15 -15.02
CA GLN A 7 9.89 -0.74 -15.55
C GLN A 7 10.51 -1.89 -16.35
N ILE A 8 10.04 -3.11 -16.09
CA ILE A 8 10.27 -4.31 -16.89
C ILE A 8 8.94 -4.68 -17.57
N GLY A 9 8.96 -4.86 -18.89
CA GLY A 9 7.78 -5.31 -19.63
C GLY A 9 6.69 -4.25 -19.86
N ALA A 10 5.49 -4.72 -20.18
CA ALA A 10 4.30 -3.91 -20.43
C ALA A 10 3.39 -3.95 -19.20
N LYS A 11 2.76 -2.83 -18.83
CA LYS A 11 1.71 -2.87 -17.79
C LYS A 11 0.58 -3.82 -18.23
N ASN A 12 -0.11 -4.43 -17.27
CA ASN A 12 -1.18 -5.41 -17.49
C ASN A 12 -0.69 -6.72 -18.14
N THR A 13 0.55 -7.13 -17.88
CA THR A 13 1.10 -8.43 -18.26
C THR A 13 1.76 -9.14 -17.08
N LEU A 14 1.97 -10.46 -17.20
CA LEU A 14 2.61 -11.26 -16.14
C LEU A 14 4.10 -10.94 -15.96
N GLU A 15 4.74 -10.37 -16.98
CA GLU A 15 6.15 -9.98 -16.94
C GLU A 15 6.36 -8.59 -16.32
N TYR A 16 5.29 -7.84 -16.05
CA TYR A 16 5.35 -6.48 -15.56
C TYR A 16 5.99 -6.42 -14.18
N LYS A 17 7.03 -5.60 -14.03
CA LYS A 17 7.63 -5.26 -12.73
C LYS A 17 8.02 -3.80 -12.69
N VAL A 18 7.86 -3.17 -11.53
CA VAL A 18 8.40 -1.84 -11.26
C VAL A 18 9.33 -1.90 -10.06
N TYR A 19 10.62 -1.68 -10.29
CA TYR A 19 11.59 -1.46 -9.22
C TYR A 19 11.66 0.04 -8.92
N ILE A 20 11.88 0.37 -7.64
CA ILE A 20 12.23 1.73 -7.25
C ILE A 20 13.74 1.85 -7.28
N GLU A 21 14.22 2.94 -7.87
CA GLU A 21 15.64 3.25 -7.96
C GLU A 21 15.97 4.44 -7.08
N LYS A 22 17.12 4.39 -6.42
CA LYS A 22 17.77 5.53 -5.79
C LYS A 22 19.06 5.80 -6.53
N ASP A 23 19.22 7.02 -7.03
CA ASP A 23 20.40 7.43 -7.81
C ASP A 23 20.67 6.48 -9.01
N GLY A 24 19.60 6.02 -9.67
CA GLY A 24 19.64 5.13 -10.85
C GLY A 24 19.91 3.64 -10.55
N LYS A 25 19.95 3.25 -9.26
CA LYS A 25 20.17 1.88 -8.82
C LYS A 25 18.96 1.32 -8.07
N PRO A 26 18.46 0.12 -8.43
CA PRO A 26 17.35 -0.52 -7.73
C PRO A 26 17.62 -0.70 -6.23
N VAL A 27 16.59 -0.41 -5.43
CA VAL A 27 16.57 -0.60 -3.98
C VAL A 27 15.31 -1.39 -3.61
N SER A 28 15.30 -2.03 -2.43
CA SER A 28 14.09 -2.69 -1.94
C SER A 28 12.98 -1.67 -1.70
N ALA A 29 11.84 -1.83 -2.39
CA ALA A 29 10.68 -0.97 -2.17
C ALA A 29 10.09 -1.16 -0.76
N PHE A 30 10.30 -2.33 -0.15
CA PHE A 30 9.86 -2.65 1.19
C PHE A 30 10.85 -2.10 2.23
N HIS A 31 12.15 -2.35 2.07
CA HIS A 31 13.12 -2.21 3.17
C HIS A 31 14.03 -1.00 3.08
N ASP A 32 14.36 -0.53 1.88
CA ASP A 32 15.43 0.47 1.68
C ASP A 32 14.94 1.92 1.61
N ILE A 33 13.64 2.13 1.43
CA ILE A 33 13.04 3.46 1.44
C ILE A 33 12.74 3.82 2.90
N PRO A 34 13.31 4.90 3.45
CA PRO A 34 13.05 5.26 4.85
C PRO A 34 11.57 5.56 5.07
N LEU A 35 10.99 5.03 6.16
CA LEU A 35 9.61 5.35 6.56
C LEU A 35 9.38 6.87 6.63
N TYR A 36 10.30 7.57 7.29
CA TYR A 36 10.24 9.02 7.49
C TYR A 36 11.05 9.76 6.42
N ALA A 37 10.40 10.68 5.71
CA ALA A 37 11.07 11.71 4.92
C ALA A 37 11.57 12.87 5.80
N ASP A 38 10.77 13.22 6.82
CA ASP A 38 11.10 14.16 7.89
C ASP A 38 10.47 13.62 9.18
N LYS A 39 11.31 13.15 10.10
CA LYS A 39 10.85 12.45 11.31
C LYS A 39 10.28 13.41 12.33
N GLU A 40 10.88 14.59 12.45
CA GLU A 40 10.50 15.64 13.38
C GLU A 40 9.08 16.14 13.09
N ASN A 41 8.70 16.21 11.81
CA ASN A 41 7.39 16.67 11.37
C ASN A 41 6.40 15.54 11.04
N ASN A 42 6.76 14.27 11.26
CA ASN A 42 5.97 13.09 10.88
C ASN A 42 5.53 13.12 9.40
N ILE A 43 6.47 13.43 8.51
CA ILE A 43 6.28 13.30 7.07
C ILE A 43 6.85 11.96 6.65
N PHE A 44 6.01 11.16 5.98
CA PHE A 44 6.30 9.80 5.61
C PHE A 44 6.60 9.70 4.11
N ASN A 45 7.45 8.75 3.72
CA ASN A 45 7.52 8.32 2.33
C ASN A 45 6.43 7.27 2.10
N MET A 46 5.54 7.52 1.15
CA MET A 46 4.59 6.52 0.66
C MET A 46 5.12 5.94 -0.65
N VAL A 47 5.08 4.61 -0.76
CA VAL A 47 5.28 3.90 -2.02
C VAL A 47 3.92 3.68 -2.67
N VAL A 48 3.65 4.34 -3.77
CA VAL A 48 2.38 4.18 -4.52
C VAL A 48 2.42 2.90 -5.34
N GLU A 49 1.39 2.08 -5.20
CA GLU A 49 1.22 0.84 -5.96
C GLU A 49 0.16 0.99 -7.03
N ILE A 50 -1.02 1.51 -6.67
CA ILE A 50 -2.20 1.56 -7.53
C ILE A 50 -2.70 3.01 -7.64
N PRO A 51 -2.60 3.62 -8.84
CA PRO A 51 -3.17 4.93 -9.10
C PRO A 51 -4.69 4.94 -8.92
N ARG A 52 -5.23 6.06 -8.43
CA ARG A 52 -6.67 6.26 -8.33
C ARG A 52 -7.36 6.02 -9.69
N TRP A 53 -8.53 5.39 -9.64
CA TRP A 53 -9.38 4.99 -10.76
C TRP A 53 -8.77 3.95 -11.70
N THR A 54 -7.87 3.12 -11.18
CA THR A 54 -7.37 1.93 -11.88
C THR A 54 -7.79 0.64 -11.18
N ASN A 55 -7.67 -0.49 -11.87
CA ASN A 55 -8.20 -1.78 -11.41
C ASN A 55 -7.11 -2.83 -11.14
N ALA A 56 -5.94 -2.71 -11.75
CA ALA A 56 -4.87 -3.70 -11.60
C ALA A 56 -4.43 -3.76 -10.13
N LYS A 57 -4.50 -4.94 -9.51
CA LYS A 57 -4.03 -5.13 -8.13
C LYS A 57 -2.51 -5.28 -8.15
N LEU A 58 -1.83 -4.15 -8.16
CA LEU A 58 -0.37 -4.04 -8.09
C LEU A 58 0.04 -4.01 -6.62
N GLU A 59 1.12 -4.70 -6.27
CA GLU A 59 1.61 -4.81 -4.90
C GLU A 59 3.14 -4.93 -4.85
N ILE A 60 3.77 -4.38 -3.81
CA ILE A 60 5.13 -4.72 -3.40
C ILE A 60 5.17 -6.23 -3.17
N THR A 61 5.93 -6.95 -4.00
CA THR A 61 6.02 -8.41 -3.89
C THR A 61 7.01 -8.80 -2.80
N LYS A 62 6.51 -9.39 -1.72
CA LYS A 62 7.32 -9.72 -0.53
C LYS A 62 8.35 -10.81 -0.80
N GLU A 63 8.07 -11.73 -1.72
CA GLU A 63 8.85 -12.94 -1.95
C GLU A 63 9.94 -12.76 -3.02
N GLU A 64 10.02 -11.60 -3.68
CA GLU A 64 10.98 -11.35 -4.75
C GLU A 64 12.04 -10.33 -4.32
N THR A 65 13.31 -10.60 -4.67
CA THR A 65 14.45 -9.79 -4.22
C THR A 65 14.32 -8.32 -4.64
N LEU A 66 14.54 -7.42 -3.69
CA LEU A 66 14.28 -5.97 -3.78
C LEU A 66 12.80 -5.58 -3.96
N ASN A 67 11.89 -6.52 -3.74
CA ASN A 67 10.46 -6.32 -3.59
C ASN A 67 9.84 -5.39 -4.65
N PRO A 68 10.03 -5.67 -5.96
CA PRO A 68 9.41 -4.87 -7.01
C PRO A 68 7.88 -4.90 -6.88
N ILE A 69 7.24 -3.89 -7.45
CA ILE A 69 5.79 -3.88 -7.57
C ILE A 69 5.39 -4.75 -8.77
N ILE A 70 4.55 -5.75 -8.53
CA ILE A 70 4.06 -6.72 -9.52
C ILE A 70 2.53 -6.79 -9.42
N GLN A 71 1.87 -7.15 -10.52
CA GLN A 71 0.44 -7.43 -10.47
C GLN A 71 0.17 -8.81 -9.85
N ASP A 72 -0.64 -8.82 -8.79
CA ASP A 72 -1.13 -10.03 -8.15
C ASP A 72 -1.84 -10.94 -9.17
N THR A 73 -1.81 -12.25 -8.93
CA THR A 73 -2.45 -13.24 -9.79
C THR A 73 -3.40 -14.15 -9.01
N LYS A 74 -4.55 -14.43 -9.62
CA LYS A 74 -5.53 -15.40 -9.11
C LYS A 74 -5.66 -16.53 -10.13
N LYS A 75 -5.26 -17.75 -9.72
CA LYS A 75 -5.27 -18.95 -10.59
C LYS A 75 -4.49 -18.73 -11.90
N GLY A 76 -3.32 -18.10 -11.80
CA GLY A 76 -2.42 -17.82 -12.93
C GLY A 76 -2.89 -16.71 -13.88
N LYS A 77 -3.94 -15.97 -13.53
CA LYS A 77 -4.43 -14.82 -14.30
C LYS A 77 -4.23 -13.54 -13.48
N LEU A 78 -3.90 -12.46 -14.17
CA LEU A 78 -3.78 -11.13 -13.58
C LEU A 78 -5.05 -10.76 -12.81
N ARG A 79 -4.89 -10.29 -11.58
CA ARG A 79 -5.98 -9.85 -10.71
C ARG A 79 -6.31 -8.39 -10.98
N PHE A 80 -7.60 -8.13 -11.18
CA PHE A 80 -8.16 -6.79 -11.29
C PHE A 80 -9.29 -6.64 -10.28
N VAL A 81 -9.23 -5.64 -9.42
CA VAL A 81 -10.35 -5.24 -8.57
C VAL A 81 -11.49 -4.76 -9.46
N ARG A 82 -12.72 -5.15 -9.14
CA ARG A 82 -13.89 -4.85 -9.97
C ARG A 82 -14.53 -3.53 -9.58
N ASN A 83 -15.14 -2.88 -10.55
CA ASN A 83 -15.87 -1.64 -10.32
C ASN A 83 -17.17 -1.93 -9.58
N CYS A 84 -17.28 -1.45 -8.34
CA CYS A 84 -18.46 -1.59 -7.50
C CYS A 84 -19.16 -0.24 -7.44
N PHE A 85 -20.33 -0.11 -8.10
CA PHE A 85 -21.07 1.14 -8.18
C PHE A 85 -21.27 1.77 -6.79
N PRO A 86 -21.04 3.08 -6.62
CA PRO A 86 -20.74 4.10 -7.64
C PRO A 86 -19.25 4.26 -8.00
N HIS A 87 -18.38 3.38 -7.52
CA HIS A 87 -16.93 3.53 -7.60
C HIS A 87 -16.32 2.97 -8.90
N HIS A 88 -15.29 3.67 -9.40
CA HIS A 88 -14.46 3.23 -10.51
C HIS A 88 -13.07 2.86 -9.98
N GLY A 89 -12.71 1.57 -10.05
CA GLY A 89 -11.45 1.07 -9.53
C GLY A 89 -11.22 1.41 -8.06
N TYR A 90 -9.95 1.68 -7.72
CA TYR A 90 -9.58 2.29 -6.44
C TYR A 90 -10.00 3.76 -6.41
N ILE A 91 -10.58 4.22 -5.29
CA ILE A 91 -11.01 5.62 -5.14
C ILE A 91 -9.95 6.53 -4.48
N HIS A 92 -8.80 5.96 -4.15
CA HIS A 92 -7.62 6.64 -3.58
C HIS A 92 -6.39 6.33 -4.44
N ASN A 93 -5.34 7.14 -4.33
CA ASN A 93 -4.02 6.63 -4.69
C ASN A 93 -3.63 5.66 -3.57
N TYR A 94 -3.42 4.39 -3.91
CA TYR A 94 -3.22 3.32 -2.96
C TYR A 94 -1.77 2.84 -2.98
N GLY A 95 -1.26 2.48 -1.81
CA GLY A 95 0.07 1.92 -1.66
C GLY A 95 0.38 1.67 -0.19
N ALA A 96 1.66 1.70 0.16
CA ALA A 96 2.12 1.30 1.49
C ALA A 96 3.14 2.28 2.07
N PHE A 97 3.32 2.24 3.39
CA PHE A 97 4.52 2.79 4.00
C PHE A 97 5.64 1.75 4.02
N PRO A 98 6.82 2.04 3.44
CA PRO A 98 7.96 1.16 3.52
C PRO A 98 8.43 1.06 4.98
N GLN A 99 9.18 0.01 5.28
CA GLN A 99 9.69 -0.26 6.62
C GLN A 99 8.60 -0.41 7.69
N THR A 100 7.44 -0.96 7.34
CA THR A 100 6.37 -1.32 8.27
C THR A 100 5.93 -2.75 8.01
N TRP A 101 5.37 -3.44 8.99
CA TRP A 101 4.89 -4.80 8.82
C TRP A 101 3.76 -5.10 9.80
N GLU A 102 2.62 -5.50 9.28
CA GLU A 102 1.48 -6.03 10.02
C GLU A 102 1.80 -7.45 10.48
N ASP A 103 2.31 -7.61 11.70
CA ASP A 103 2.86 -8.88 12.18
C ASP A 103 1.77 -9.99 12.19
N PRO A 104 1.92 -11.05 11.38
CA PRO A 104 0.96 -12.15 11.29
C PRO A 104 1.14 -13.21 12.39
N ASN A 105 2.14 -13.04 13.26
CA ASN A 105 2.46 -14.01 14.32
C ASN A 105 1.79 -13.69 15.65
N VAL A 106 1.21 -12.50 15.78
CA VAL A 106 0.57 -12.03 17.01
C VAL A 106 -0.83 -11.51 16.71
N SER A 107 -1.75 -11.69 17.65
CA SER A 107 -3.07 -11.08 17.54
C SER A 107 -3.01 -9.63 18.04
N HIS A 108 -3.46 -8.72 17.19
CA HIS A 108 -3.55 -7.29 17.44
C HIS A 108 -4.73 -6.98 18.37
N PRO A 109 -4.52 -6.21 19.45
CA PRO A 109 -5.54 -6.04 20.48
C PRO A 109 -6.76 -5.23 20.03
N GLU A 110 -6.64 -4.36 19.04
CA GLU A 110 -7.71 -3.51 18.51
C GLU A 110 -8.74 -4.31 17.71
N THR A 111 -8.28 -5.29 16.96
CA THR A 111 -9.05 -6.06 15.97
C THR A 111 -9.31 -7.50 16.40
N LYS A 112 -8.52 -8.03 17.35
CA LYS A 112 -8.54 -9.43 17.79
C LYS A 112 -8.22 -10.43 16.67
N ALA A 113 -7.43 -10.00 15.69
CA ALA A 113 -6.97 -10.77 14.55
C ALA A 113 -5.45 -10.69 14.42
N VAL A 114 -4.82 -11.56 13.64
CA VAL A 114 -3.40 -11.42 13.27
C VAL A 114 -3.22 -10.32 12.22
N GLY A 115 -2.00 -9.80 12.01
CA GLY A 115 -1.70 -8.94 10.87
C GLY A 115 -1.76 -9.69 9.54
N ASP A 116 -1.98 -8.97 8.43
CA ASP A 116 -2.09 -9.52 7.07
C ASP A 116 -0.73 -9.86 6.42
N ASN A 117 0.38 -9.73 7.16
CA ASN A 117 1.75 -9.99 6.74
C ASN A 117 2.32 -8.99 5.71
N ASP A 118 1.67 -7.86 5.47
CA ASP A 118 2.10 -6.84 4.52
C ASP A 118 2.61 -5.55 5.20
N PRO A 119 3.26 -4.63 4.46
CA PRO A 119 3.46 -3.28 4.95
C PRO A 119 2.10 -2.59 5.20
N ILE A 120 2.05 -1.66 6.15
CA ILE A 120 0.80 -0.94 6.44
C ILE A 120 0.34 -0.12 5.22
N ASP A 121 -0.94 -0.23 4.93
CA ASP A 121 -1.54 0.37 3.76
C ASP A 121 -1.89 1.84 3.93
N VAL A 122 -1.82 2.58 2.83
CA VAL A 122 -1.96 4.04 2.78
C VAL A 122 -2.92 4.44 1.66
N LEU A 123 -3.91 5.25 2.04
CA LEU A 123 -4.89 5.87 1.17
C LEU A 123 -4.54 7.35 1.03
N GLU A 124 -3.95 7.73 -0.09
CA GLU A 124 -3.59 9.11 -0.38
C GLU A 124 -4.71 9.81 -1.15
N ILE A 125 -5.20 10.91 -0.58
CA ILE A 125 -6.50 11.54 -0.93
C ILE A 125 -6.39 12.81 -1.80
N GLY A 126 -5.17 13.24 -2.14
CA GLY A 126 -4.91 14.46 -2.89
C GLY A 126 -5.48 14.45 -4.31
N GLU A 127 -5.54 15.62 -4.94
CA GLU A 127 -6.22 15.82 -6.22
C GLU A 127 -5.52 15.12 -7.40
N THR A 128 -4.19 15.00 -7.36
CA THR A 128 -3.40 14.47 -8.47
C THR A 128 -3.37 12.94 -8.46
N ILE A 129 -3.69 12.31 -9.59
CA ILE A 129 -3.52 10.86 -9.76
C ILE A 129 -2.03 10.53 -9.75
N ALA A 130 -1.63 9.60 -8.89
CA ALA A 130 -0.25 9.15 -8.74
C ALA A 130 0.15 8.14 -9.84
N TYR A 131 1.40 7.64 -9.77
CA TYR A 131 1.86 6.54 -10.63
C TYR A 131 2.49 5.41 -9.81
N THR A 132 2.40 4.18 -10.31
CA THR A 132 3.01 3.00 -9.67
C THR A 132 4.51 3.16 -9.51
N GLY A 133 5.04 2.89 -8.32
CA GLY A 133 6.44 3.07 -7.96
C GLY A 133 6.81 4.50 -7.57
N GLN A 134 5.85 5.44 -7.54
CA GLN A 134 6.10 6.78 -7.02
C GLN A 134 6.42 6.72 -5.53
N VAL A 135 7.53 7.34 -5.13
CA VAL A 135 7.80 7.66 -3.72
C VAL A 135 7.41 9.11 -3.48
N LYS A 136 6.26 9.34 -2.84
CA LYS A 136 5.76 10.68 -2.51
C LYS A 136 5.81 10.92 -1.01
N GLN A 137 5.94 12.18 -0.63
CA GLN A 137 5.95 12.59 0.77
C GLN A 137 4.53 12.93 1.20
N VAL A 138 4.07 12.30 2.27
CA VAL A 138 2.69 12.44 2.75
C VAL A 138 2.67 12.74 4.24
N LYS A 139 1.60 13.35 4.70
CA LYS A 139 1.27 13.48 6.12
C LYS A 139 0.07 12.62 6.46
N ALA A 140 0.17 11.90 7.59
CA ALA A 140 -0.93 11.11 8.12
C ALA A 140 -2.02 12.03 8.71
N LEU A 141 -3.28 11.72 8.41
CA LEU A 141 -4.47 12.42 8.88
C LEU A 141 -5.29 11.55 9.84
N GLY A 142 -5.32 10.24 9.62
CA GLY A 142 -6.03 9.28 10.47
C GLY A 142 -5.83 7.85 9.99
N ILE A 143 -6.61 6.92 10.53
CA ILE A 143 -6.49 5.49 10.22
C ILE A 143 -7.83 4.75 10.41
N MET A 144 -8.09 3.72 9.61
CA MET A 144 -9.29 2.87 9.72
C MET A 144 -8.90 1.41 9.96
N ALA A 145 -9.60 0.74 10.88
CA ALA A 145 -9.31 -0.62 11.33
C ALA A 145 -10.07 -1.67 10.51
N LEU A 146 -9.64 -1.94 9.28
CA LEU A 146 -10.26 -2.96 8.43
C LEU A 146 -9.88 -4.37 8.94
N LEU A 147 -10.85 -5.27 8.88
CA LEU A 147 -10.66 -6.71 8.91
C LEU A 147 -10.86 -7.25 7.50
N ASP A 148 -9.77 -7.44 6.76
CA ASP A 148 -9.80 -7.97 5.39
C ASP A 148 -9.72 -9.49 5.43
N GLU A 149 -10.79 -10.18 5.04
CA GLU A 149 -10.90 -11.64 5.13
C GLU A 149 -10.56 -12.23 6.53
N GLY A 150 -10.70 -11.42 7.59
CA GLY A 150 -10.46 -11.80 8.98
C GLY A 150 -9.08 -11.43 9.53
N GLU A 151 -8.23 -10.77 8.74
CA GLU A 151 -6.89 -10.29 9.14
C GLU A 151 -6.91 -8.78 9.44
N THR A 152 -6.04 -8.34 10.34
CA THR A 152 -5.83 -6.93 10.66
C THR A 152 -5.14 -6.26 9.50
N ASP A 153 -5.82 -5.27 8.92
CA ASP A 153 -5.38 -4.63 7.70
C ASP A 153 -5.61 -3.11 7.81
N TRP A 154 -4.73 -2.41 8.51
CA TRP A 154 -4.94 -0.99 8.80
C TRP A 154 -4.82 -0.12 7.56
N LYS A 155 -5.78 0.78 7.35
CA LYS A 155 -5.76 1.76 6.26
C LYS A 155 -5.45 3.16 6.78
N VAL A 156 -4.23 3.64 6.60
CA VAL A 156 -3.84 5.02 6.92
C VAL A 156 -4.47 5.98 5.93
N ILE A 157 -5.11 7.03 6.41
CA ILE A 157 -5.57 8.16 5.58
C ILE A 157 -4.47 9.22 5.55
N ALA A 158 -3.98 9.54 4.36
CA ALA A 158 -2.88 10.47 4.17
C ALA A 158 -3.14 11.46 3.03
N ILE A 159 -2.37 12.54 2.97
CA ILE A 159 -2.35 13.45 1.83
C ILE A 159 -0.93 13.84 1.46
N ASP A 160 -0.66 13.94 0.15
CA ASP A 160 0.59 14.48 -0.40
C ASP A 160 0.88 15.87 0.18
N ILE A 161 2.12 16.11 0.65
CA ILE A 161 2.50 17.40 1.21
C ILE A 161 2.48 18.53 0.18
N ASN A 162 2.49 18.19 -1.11
CA ASN A 162 2.43 19.15 -2.22
C ASN A 162 1.00 19.42 -2.70
N ASP A 163 0.00 18.73 -2.15
CA ASP A 163 -1.39 19.00 -2.50
C ASP A 163 -1.80 20.42 -2.07
N PRO A 164 -2.56 21.18 -2.90
CA PRO A 164 -3.01 22.53 -2.54
C PRO A 164 -3.81 22.61 -1.23
N LEU A 165 -4.48 21.53 -0.82
CA LEU A 165 -5.21 21.43 0.44
C LEU A 165 -4.35 20.92 1.61
N ALA A 166 -3.13 20.40 1.38
CA ALA A 166 -2.28 19.87 2.44
C ALA A 166 -2.08 20.83 3.63
N PRO A 167 -1.93 22.15 3.47
CA PRO A 167 -1.85 23.07 4.61
C PRO A 167 -3.12 23.14 5.47
N LYS A 168 -4.29 22.78 4.91
CA LYS A 168 -5.61 22.87 5.55
C LYS A 168 -6.08 21.58 6.23
N LEU A 169 -5.42 20.45 5.96
CA LEU A 169 -5.83 19.13 6.43
C LEU A 169 -4.85 18.63 7.48
N ASN A 170 -5.08 18.76 8.77
CA ASN A 170 -4.08 18.44 9.80
C ASN A 170 -4.44 17.27 10.70
N ASP A 171 -5.72 16.89 10.73
CA ASP A 171 -6.25 15.73 11.43
C ASP A 171 -7.46 15.15 10.65
N ILE A 172 -8.04 14.05 11.14
CA ILE A 172 -9.04 13.28 10.40
C ILE A 172 -10.35 14.06 10.18
N GLU A 173 -10.69 14.97 11.08
CA GLU A 173 -11.91 15.79 10.98
C GLU A 173 -11.85 16.77 9.80
N ASP A 174 -10.65 17.21 9.42
CA ASP A 174 -10.48 18.08 8.25
C ASP A 174 -10.81 17.32 6.95
N VAL A 175 -10.65 15.99 6.92
CA VAL A 175 -11.00 15.18 5.75
C VAL A 175 -12.49 15.29 5.46
N GLU A 176 -13.37 15.10 6.44
CA GLU A 176 -14.81 15.22 6.22
C GLU A 176 -15.24 16.66 5.89
N LYS A 177 -14.47 17.66 6.35
CA LYS A 177 -14.71 19.07 6.04
C LYS A 177 -14.39 19.43 4.59
N TYR A 178 -13.29 18.92 4.03
CA TYR A 178 -12.84 19.28 2.67
C TYR A 178 -13.19 18.22 1.62
N PHE A 179 -13.43 16.98 2.02
CA PHE A 179 -13.84 15.85 1.19
C PHE A 179 -15.10 15.17 1.76
N PRO A 180 -16.23 15.89 1.84
CA PRO A 180 -17.45 15.39 2.49
C PRO A 180 -17.92 14.08 1.85
N GLY A 181 -18.12 13.05 2.68
CA GLY A 181 -18.54 11.71 2.26
C GLY A 181 -17.41 10.77 1.85
N LEU A 182 -16.15 11.23 1.71
CA LEU A 182 -15.04 10.37 1.30
C LEU A 182 -14.76 9.26 2.32
N LEU A 183 -14.80 9.55 3.62
CA LEU A 183 -14.57 8.53 4.66
C LEU A 183 -15.67 7.47 4.66
N ARG A 184 -16.93 7.88 4.45
CA ARG A 184 -18.06 6.95 4.28
C ARG A 184 -17.89 6.07 3.04
N ALA A 185 -17.53 6.66 1.91
CA ALA A 185 -17.25 5.93 0.68
C ALA A 185 -16.06 4.98 0.83
N THR A 186 -15.04 5.37 1.61
CA THR A 186 -13.89 4.52 1.94
C THR A 186 -14.31 3.29 2.75
N ASN A 187 -15.13 3.49 3.79
CA ASN A 187 -15.71 2.37 4.55
C ASN A 187 -16.49 1.40 3.64
N GLU A 188 -17.37 1.94 2.79
CA GLU A 188 -18.17 1.14 1.86
C GLU A 188 -17.27 0.38 0.87
N TRP A 189 -16.29 1.05 0.26
CA TRP A 189 -15.40 0.46 -0.73
C TRP A 189 -14.69 -0.78 -0.19
N PHE A 190 -14.04 -0.66 0.97
CA PHE A 190 -13.28 -1.77 1.57
C PHE A 190 -14.16 -2.91 2.09
N ARG A 191 -15.43 -2.63 2.45
CA ARG A 191 -16.41 -3.67 2.74
C ARG A 191 -16.74 -4.51 1.51
N ILE A 192 -16.97 -3.87 0.36
CA ILE A 192 -17.63 -4.52 -0.79
C ILE A 192 -16.70 -4.94 -1.94
N TYR A 193 -15.48 -4.41 -2.05
CA TYR A 193 -14.66 -4.55 -3.28
C TYR A 193 -14.33 -6.00 -3.69
N LYS A 194 -14.33 -6.95 -2.75
CA LYS A 194 -14.10 -8.38 -3.01
C LYS A 194 -15.38 -9.20 -3.21
N ILE A 195 -16.57 -8.64 -2.99
CA ILE A 195 -17.84 -9.35 -3.22
C ILE A 195 -17.98 -9.83 -4.68
N PRO A 196 -17.61 -9.05 -5.72
CA PRO A 196 -17.58 -9.53 -7.11
C PRO A 196 -16.66 -10.73 -7.36
N ASP A 197 -15.68 -10.95 -6.49
CA ASP A 197 -14.74 -12.07 -6.54
C ASP A 197 -15.25 -13.33 -5.82
N GLY A 198 -16.48 -13.28 -5.29
CA GLY A 198 -17.13 -14.33 -4.53
C GLY A 198 -16.70 -14.41 -3.06
N LYS A 199 -16.11 -13.34 -2.52
CA LYS A 199 -15.70 -13.25 -1.12
C LYS A 199 -16.80 -12.60 -0.26
N PRO A 200 -16.82 -12.86 1.06
CA PRO A 200 -17.71 -12.17 1.98
C PRO A 200 -17.45 -10.66 2.03
N GLU A 201 -18.41 -9.93 2.58
CA GLU A 201 -18.22 -8.53 2.95
C GLU A 201 -17.19 -8.43 4.09
N ASN A 202 -16.20 -7.55 3.95
CA ASN A 202 -15.23 -7.28 5.01
C ASN A 202 -15.86 -6.48 6.15
N GLN A 203 -15.17 -6.42 7.28
CA GLN A 203 -15.66 -5.74 8.48
C GLN A 203 -14.68 -4.67 8.94
N PHE A 204 -15.12 -3.77 9.81
CA PHE A 204 -14.24 -2.82 10.48
C PHE A 204 -14.40 -2.95 11.99
N ALA A 205 -13.29 -2.87 12.73
CA ALA A 205 -13.36 -2.56 14.15
C ALA A 205 -13.86 -1.11 14.35
N PHE A 206 -14.23 -0.76 15.58
CA PHE A 206 -14.76 0.57 15.93
C PHE A 206 -15.94 1.03 15.06
N SER A 207 -16.76 0.10 14.56
CA SER A 207 -17.88 0.39 13.65
C SER A 207 -17.48 1.21 12.41
N GLY A 208 -16.23 1.10 11.95
CA GLY A 208 -15.74 1.84 10.80
C GLY A 208 -15.30 3.28 11.07
N GLU A 209 -15.16 3.67 12.34
CA GLU A 209 -14.63 4.99 12.71
C GLU A 209 -13.21 5.19 12.18
N ALA A 210 -12.99 6.32 11.49
CA ALA A 210 -11.65 6.77 11.15
C ALA A 210 -11.03 7.43 12.39
N LYS A 211 -10.06 6.74 13.02
CA LYS A 211 -9.33 7.27 14.16
C LYS A 211 -8.42 8.42 13.73
N ASN A 212 -8.18 9.34 14.66
CA ASN A 212 -7.42 10.56 14.41
C ASN A 212 -5.93 10.31 14.13
N LYS A 213 -5.23 11.38 13.75
CA LYS A 213 -3.81 11.38 13.43
C LYS A 213 -2.96 10.78 14.56
N LYS A 214 -3.24 11.13 15.82
CA LYS A 214 -2.47 10.61 16.95
C LYS A 214 -2.53 9.07 16.98
N TYR A 215 -3.73 8.51 16.85
CA TYR A 215 -3.92 7.06 16.80
C TYR A 215 -3.18 6.44 15.60
N ALA A 216 -3.26 7.08 14.44
CA ALA A 216 -2.54 6.63 13.25
C ALA A 216 -1.03 6.56 13.49
N LEU A 217 -0.44 7.58 14.12
CA LEU A 217 1.00 7.59 14.44
C LEU A 217 1.39 6.46 15.39
N ASP A 218 0.54 6.13 16.37
CA ASP A 218 0.79 5.03 17.30
C ASP A 218 0.82 3.66 16.57
N ILE A 219 -0.14 3.40 15.66
CA ILE A 219 -0.18 2.17 14.85
C ILE A 219 0.97 2.10 13.83
N ILE A 220 1.27 3.21 13.13
CA ILE A 220 2.42 3.28 12.20
C ILE A 220 3.73 2.98 12.94
N LYS A 221 3.86 3.47 14.18
CA LYS A 221 5.04 3.17 15.01
C LYS A 221 5.10 1.67 15.35
N GLU A 222 3.98 1.06 15.71
CA GLU A 222 3.91 -0.36 16.02
C GLU A 222 4.38 -1.21 14.83
N THR A 223 3.79 -1.02 13.66
CA THR A 223 4.15 -1.78 12.45
C THR A 223 5.60 -1.51 12.02
N HIS A 224 6.13 -0.31 12.24
CA HIS A 224 7.55 -0.02 12.03
C HIS A 224 8.46 -0.78 13.02
N ASP A 225 8.06 -0.91 14.28
CA ASP A 225 8.83 -1.68 15.27
C ASP A 225 8.76 -3.19 15.00
N SER A 226 7.62 -3.71 14.50
CA SER A 226 7.50 -5.07 13.96
C SER A 226 8.43 -5.30 12.76
N TRP A 227 8.48 -4.36 11.81
CA TRP A 227 9.42 -4.42 10.70
C TRP A 227 10.88 -4.42 11.15
N LYS A 228 11.25 -3.63 12.18
CA LYS A 228 12.63 -3.65 12.72
C LYS A 228 13.00 -5.03 13.26
N GLN A 229 12.05 -5.73 13.91
CA GLN A 229 12.29 -7.10 14.37
C GLN A 229 12.43 -8.06 13.18
N LEU A 230 11.57 -7.93 12.17
CA LEU A 230 11.62 -8.71 10.93
C LEU A 230 12.98 -8.56 10.22
N ILE A 231 13.38 -7.33 9.88
CA ILE A 231 14.59 -7.05 9.09
C ILE A 231 15.88 -7.37 9.86
N ALA A 232 15.83 -7.39 11.20
CA ALA A 232 16.94 -7.84 12.04
C ALA A 232 17.05 -9.38 12.12
N GLY A 233 16.15 -10.13 11.46
CA GLY A 233 16.09 -11.59 11.55
C GLY A 233 15.63 -12.11 12.92
N LYS A 234 14.83 -11.32 13.64
CA LYS A 234 14.39 -11.60 15.02
C LYS A 234 12.90 -11.93 15.15
N SER A 235 12.13 -11.81 14.06
CA SER A 235 10.76 -12.33 14.03
C SER A 235 10.77 -13.85 14.28
N SER A 236 9.76 -14.37 14.96
CA SER A 236 9.60 -15.82 15.16
C SER A 236 9.38 -16.56 13.83
N ASP A 237 8.79 -15.89 12.85
CA ASP A 237 8.56 -16.41 11.51
C ASP A 237 8.42 -15.23 10.54
N SER A 238 9.33 -15.15 9.56
CA SER A 238 9.34 -14.11 8.53
C SER A 238 8.44 -14.43 7.34
N LYS A 239 7.67 -15.53 7.37
CA LYS A 239 6.73 -15.96 6.32
C LYS A 239 7.33 -16.08 4.93
N GLY A 240 8.64 -16.30 4.83
CA GLY A 240 9.35 -16.41 3.55
C GLY A 240 9.55 -15.08 2.81
N ILE A 241 9.34 -13.94 3.47
CA ILE A 241 9.64 -12.62 2.91
C ILE A 241 11.13 -12.56 2.54
N ASP A 242 11.44 -12.07 1.32
CA ASP A 242 12.80 -11.76 0.91
C ASP A 242 13.24 -10.45 1.57
N LEU A 243 14.10 -10.58 2.57
CA LEU A 243 14.63 -9.49 3.39
C LEU A 243 15.88 -8.82 2.79
N THR A 244 16.26 -9.16 1.56
CA THR A 244 17.42 -8.59 0.90
C THR A 244 17.26 -7.08 0.76
N ASN A 245 18.27 -6.35 1.19
CA ASN A 245 18.29 -4.89 1.17
C ASN A 245 19.70 -4.38 0.81
N VAL A 246 19.79 -3.11 0.37
CA VAL A 246 21.06 -2.52 -0.11
C VAL A 246 21.49 -1.29 0.68
N THR A 247 20.73 -0.89 1.69
CA THR A 247 20.99 0.32 2.50
C THR A 247 21.18 0.08 3.99
N LEU A 248 20.89 -1.12 4.51
CA LEU A 248 20.90 -1.42 5.95
C LEU A 248 22.08 -2.37 6.32
N PRO A 249 23.33 -1.88 6.41
CA PRO A 249 24.53 -2.72 6.56
C PRO A 249 24.58 -3.57 7.83
N ASP A 250 23.81 -3.20 8.86
CA ASP A 250 23.75 -3.93 10.14
C ASP A 250 22.74 -5.10 10.12
N THR A 251 22.05 -5.32 8.99
CA THR A 251 21.07 -6.41 8.85
C THR A 251 21.74 -7.69 8.29
N PRO A 252 21.26 -8.89 8.66
CA PRO A 252 21.85 -10.16 8.18
C PRO A 252 21.76 -10.37 6.66
N THR A 253 20.85 -9.67 5.99
CA THR A 253 20.46 -9.85 4.58
C THR A 253 20.93 -8.70 3.69
N TYR A 254 21.79 -7.81 4.21
CA TYR A 254 22.37 -6.72 3.43
C TYR A 254 23.26 -7.23 2.29
N SER A 255 22.96 -6.81 1.06
CA SER A 255 23.74 -7.15 -0.13
C SER A 255 23.64 -6.06 -1.19
N LYS A 256 24.59 -5.12 -1.22
CA LYS A 256 24.66 -4.08 -2.27
C LYS A 256 24.67 -4.63 -3.69
N ALA A 257 25.23 -5.82 -3.90
CA ALA A 257 25.30 -6.48 -5.20
C ALA A 257 23.92 -6.90 -5.74
N ALA A 258 22.90 -7.02 -4.87
CA ALA A 258 21.53 -7.33 -5.31
C ALA A 258 21.00 -6.28 -6.30
N SER A 259 21.37 -5.01 -6.11
CA SER A 259 21.01 -3.91 -7.02
C SER A 259 21.55 -4.12 -8.44
N ASP A 260 22.78 -4.60 -8.54
CA ASP A 260 23.48 -4.84 -9.81
C ASP A 260 22.97 -6.09 -10.55
N ALA A 261 22.29 -7.00 -9.83
CA ALA A 261 21.69 -8.20 -10.41
C ALA A 261 20.36 -7.94 -11.12
N ILE A 262 19.72 -6.79 -10.88
CA ILE A 262 18.44 -6.45 -11.50
C ILE A 262 18.65 -6.09 -12.98
N PRO A 263 17.87 -6.68 -13.91
CA PRO A 263 17.92 -6.34 -15.32
C PRO A 263 17.76 -4.84 -15.61
N PRO A 264 18.26 -4.34 -16.74
CA PRO A 264 17.99 -2.97 -17.17
C PRO A 264 16.50 -2.76 -17.50
N ALA A 265 16.07 -1.50 -17.51
CA ALA A 265 14.71 -1.13 -17.90
C ALA A 265 14.36 -1.69 -19.30
N SER A 266 13.16 -2.25 -19.44
CA SER A 266 12.62 -2.75 -20.71
C SER A 266 11.16 -2.33 -20.90
N PRO A 267 10.86 -1.03 -20.80
CA PRO A 267 9.49 -0.54 -20.85
C PRO A 267 8.87 -0.83 -22.22
N LYS A 268 7.63 -1.33 -22.19
CA LYS A 268 6.76 -1.53 -23.35
C LYS A 268 5.46 -0.77 -23.13
N ALA A 269 4.74 -0.50 -24.22
CA ALA A 269 3.41 0.10 -24.14
C ALA A 269 2.45 -0.79 -23.32
N ASP A 270 1.53 -0.17 -22.58
CA ASP A 270 0.53 -0.86 -21.77
C ASP A 270 -0.25 -1.87 -22.61
N ALA A 271 -0.32 -3.11 -22.14
CA ALA A 271 -1.10 -4.15 -22.80
C ALA A 271 -2.61 -3.86 -22.61
N PRO A 272 -3.45 -4.26 -23.58
CA PRO A 272 -4.89 -4.07 -23.46
C PRO A 272 -5.45 -4.86 -22.28
N ILE A 273 -6.36 -4.25 -21.53
CA ILE A 273 -7.11 -4.91 -20.46
C ILE A 273 -8.36 -5.55 -21.07
N ASP A 274 -8.71 -6.75 -20.60
CA ASP A 274 -9.91 -7.45 -21.03
C ASP A 274 -11.18 -6.62 -20.73
N LYS A 275 -12.10 -6.56 -21.70
CA LYS A 275 -13.31 -5.74 -21.61
C LYS A 275 -14.27 -6.13 -20.48
N SER A 276 -14.13 -7.32 -19.89
CA SER A 276 -14.91 -7.69 -18.71
C SER A 276 -14.60 -6.81 -17.49
N ILE A 277 -13.43 -6.17 -17.42
CA ILE A 277 -13.05 -5.29 -16.32
C ILE A 277 -13.89 -4.00 -16.29
N ASP A 278 -14.42 -3.57 -17.45
CA ASP A 278 -15.28 -2.39 -17.57
C ASP A 278 -16.63 -2.54 -16.82
N LYS A 279 -17.06 -3.77 -16.50
CA LYS A 279 -18.35 -4.06 -15.88
C LYS A 279 -18.51 -3.38 -14.51
N TRP A 280 -19.62 -2.65 -14.34
CA TRP A 280 -20.13 -2.20 -13.04
C TRP A 280 -20.95 -3.27 -12.33
N PHE A 281 -20.58 -3.55 -11.09
CA PHE A 281 -21.35 -4.38 -10.17
C PHE A 281 -22.21 -3.48 -9.29
N PHE A 282 -23.50 -3.80 -9.20
CA PHE A 282 -24.45 -3.12 -8.32
C PHE A 282 -24.62 -3.99 -7.08
N ILE A 283 -24.01 -3.57 -5.97
CA ILE A 283 -23.97 -4.33 -4.71
C ILE A 283 -24.74 -3.53 -3.68
N SER A 284 -25.75 -4.14 -3.07
CA SER A 284 -26.40 -3.58 -1.89
C SER A 284 -25.70 -4.15 -0.65
N GLY A 285 -24.92 -3.33 0.05
CA GLY A 285 -24.31 -3.72 1.32
C GLY A 285 -25.36 -4.00 2.38
N SER A 286 -24.98 -4.79 3.39
CA SER A 286 -25.76 -5.00 4.59
C SER A 286 -25.85 -3.67 5.36
N VAL A 287 -27.04 -3.08 5.49
CA VAL A 287 -27.25 -1.85 6.30
C VAL A 287 -27.03 -2.14 7.77
#